data_AF-V8AMM2-F1
#
_entry.id   AF-V8AMM2-F1
#
_cell.length_a   1.000
_cell.length_b   1.000
_cell.length_c   1.000
_cell.angle_alpha   90.00
_cell.angle_beta   90.00
_cell.angle_gamma   90.00
#
_symmetry.space_group_name_H-M   'P 1'
#
loop_
_entity.id
_entity.type
_entity.pdbx_description
1 polymer ?
#
loop_
_entity_poly.entity_id
_entity_poly.type
_entity_poly.pdbx_seq_one_letter_code
_entity_poly.pdbx_strand_id
1 'polypeptide(L)'
;MLEPEAATSYLLDAAEMTNAIQETVFNGTYYYGIHVDSQLLSPDNSQDFINDGESHDPNLDYFLEGIKNNAVDEEWGNPAYDEDSAPSAFNFHLMNPGRIFTMAGEQYRYLENMGNGNHMIIRNDAIRNSSWNAQEGVLTSWYGQLDPAVQAMVQPVANSFTTGEVADASVTFTGGTRWIPNNLEGAVAADLTHVVPGGTARAFALSLADVTRLSGPGLGFPNHAQRGIFGWWWLRTPASSTHAWSVNTHANLVGNNGRTDSTTTGGVRPALIVNQAN
;
A
#
# COMPACT_ATOMS: atom_id res chain seq x y z
N MET A 1 -1.81 -19.36 9.73
CA MET A 1 -2.53 -19.79 10.96
C MET A 1 -1.55 -19.54 12.08
N LEU A 2 -1.89 -18.64 13.02
CA LEU A 2 -1.04 -18.40 14.19
C LEU A 2 -1.10 -19.64 15.08
N GLU A 3 0.06 -20.17 15.44
CA GLU A 3 0.18 -21.29 16.38
C GLU A 3 -0.27 -20.84 17.78
N PRO A 4 -0.89 -21.73 18.58
CA PRO A 4 -1.14 -21.46 20.00
C PRO A 4 0.20 -21.10 20.69
N GLU A 5 0.19 -20.09 21.57
CA GLU A 5 1.34 -19.54 22.32
C GLU A 5 2.17 -18.41 21.65
N ALA A 6 1.77 -17.89 20.49
CA ALA A 6 2.52 -16.82 19.79
C ALA A 6 2.23 -15.36 20.22
N ALA A 7 1.33 -15.12 21.18
CA ALA A 7 0.96 -13.78 21.61
C ALA A 7 1.31 -13.55 23.08
N THR A 8 2.32 -12.72 23.33
CA THR A 8 2.61 -12.16 24.66
C THR A 8 2.18 -10.71 24.66
N SER A 9 1.31 -10.33 25.60
CA SER A 9 0.87 -8.95 25.81
C SER A 9 1.41 -8.46 27.17
N TYR A 10 1.99 -7.25 27.18
CA TYR A 10 2.40 -6.56 28.40
C TYR A 10 1.61 -5.26 28.51
N LEU A 11 0.95 -5.05 29.65
CA LEU A 11 0.30 -3.79 30.01
C LEU A 11 1.08 -3.15 31.16
N LEU A 12 1.59 -1.94 30.93
CA LEU A 12 2.21 -1.11 31.95
C LEU A 12 1.29 0.08 32.19
N ASP A 13 0.65 0.11 33.35
CA ASP A 13 -0.21 1.20 33.81
C ASP A 13 0.37 1.80 35.10
N ALA A 14 0.23 3.11 35.27
CA ALA A 14 0.70 3.86 36.41
C ALA A 14 -0.42 4.78 36.91
N ALA A 15 -1.08 4.36 37.99
CA ALA A 15 -2.07 5.19 38.67
C ALA A 15 -1.39 6.04 39.76
N GLU A 16 -1.35 7.37 39.59
CA GLU A 16 -0.86 8.30 40.61
C GLU A 16 -2.02 8.98 41.34
N MET A 17 -2.12 8.77 42.66
CA MET A 17 -3.02 9.56 43.51
C MET A 17 -2.43 10.93 43.79
N THR A 18 -3.20 12.00 43.55
CA THR A 18 -2.80 13.35 43.96
C THR A 18 -3.02 13.56 45.46
N ASN A 19 -2.22 14.44 46.08
CA ASN A 19 -2.28 14.72 47.52
C ASN A 19 -3.66 15.21 48.01
N ALA A 20 -4.51 15.74 47.10
CA ALA A 20 -5.85 16.24 47.43
C ALA A 20 -6.83 15.15 47.89
N ILE A 21 -6.61 13.88 47.52
CA ILE A 21 -7.49 12.75 47.88
C ILE A 21 -7.12 12.17 49.27
N GLN A 22 -5.84 12.27 49.68
CA GLN A 22 -5.40 11.83 51.01
C GLN A 22 -6.05 12.63 52.15
N GLU A 23 -6.43 13.89 51.92
CA GLU A 23 -7.00 14.77 52.95
C GLU A 23 -8.53 14.69 53.05
N THR A 24 -9.22 14.16 52.04
CA THR A 24 -10.70 14.19 51.96
C THR A 24 -11.37 12.83 52.17
N VAL A 25 -10.67 11.71 51.92
CA VAL A 25 -11.25 10.36 52.04
C VAL A 25 -10.72 9.65 53.29
N PHE A 26 -11.37 9.88 54.43
CA PHE A 26 -10.97 9.27 55.70
C PHE A 26 -11.41 7.82 55.91
N ASN A 27 -12.28 7.25 55.04
CA ASN A 27 -12.67 5.85 55.09
C ASN A 27 -13.25 5.41 53.74
N GLY A 28 -12.40 4.91 52.85
CA GLY A 28 -12.80 4.31 51.59
C GLY A 28 -11.71 3.40 51.06
N THR A 29 -12.08 2.36 50.33
CA THR A 29 -11.13 1.48 49.64
C THR A 29 -11.11 1.86 48.17
N TYR A 30 -9.94 2.24 47.67
CA TYR A 30 -9.73 2.51 46.26
C TYR A 30 -9.42 1.19 45.55
N TYR A 31 -10.19 0.89 44.50
CA TYR A 31 -9.95 -0.24 43.61
C TYR A 31 -9.74 0.33 42.21
N TYR A 32 -8.60 0.04 41.60
CA TYR A 32 -8.43 0.15 40.16
C TYR A 32 -8.45 -1.29 39.62
N GLY A 33 -9.28 -1.52 38.61
CA GLY A 33 -9.42 -2.82 37.97
C GLY A 33 -9.27 -2.61 36.48
N ILE A 34 -8.34 -3.32 35.86
CA ILE A 34 -8.16 -3.33 34.41
C ILE A 34 -8.87 -4.59 33.90
N HIS A 35 -9.97 -4.40 33.19
CA HIS A 35 -10.58 -5.45 32.39
C HIS A 35 -10.00 -5.36 30.98
N VAL A 36 -9.33 -6.43 30.55
CA VAL A 36 -8.70 -6.50 29.23
C VAL A 36 -9.46 -7.52 28.42
N ASP A 37 -10.11 -7.07 27.35
CA ASP A 37 -10.60 -7.94 26.29
C ASP A 37 -9.62 -7.88 25.12
N SER A 38 -9.18 -9.04 24.62
CA SER A 38 -8.25 -9.13 23.50
C SER A 38 -9.02 -9.53 22.25
N GLN A 39 -9.17 -8.58 21.34
CA GLN A 39 -9.80 -8.84 20.04
C GLN A 39 -8.75 -8.79 18.93
N LEU A 40 -8.84 -9.73 17.98
CA LEU A 40 -7.95 -9.77 16.83
C LEU A 40 -8.37 -8.69 15.83
N LEU A 41 -7.51 -7.70 15.61
CA LEU A 41 -7.75 -6.65 14.64
C LEU A 41 -7.55 -7.19 13.21
N SER A 42 -8.65 -7.36 12.49
CA SER A 42 -8.60 -7.29 11.03
C SER A 42 -8.55 -5.81 10.64
N PRO A 43 -7.60 -5.36 9.78
CA PRO A 43 -7.61 -3.99 9.25
C PRO A 43 -8.97 -3.55 8.70
N ASP A 44 -9.76 -4.50 8.21
CA ASP A 44 -11.08 -4.26 7.61
C ASP A 44 -12.19 -3.98 8.65
N ASN A 45 -11.99 -4.35 9.92
CA ASN A 45 -13.00 -4.26 11.00
C ASN A 45 -12.57 -3.36 12.16
N SER A 46 -11.52 -2.56 12.01
CA SER A 46 -11.01 -1.77 13.14
C SER A 46 -12.02 -0.72 13.65
N GLN A 47 -13.05 -0.38 12.85
CA GLN A 47 -14.09 0.58 13.26
C GLN A 47 -14.99 0.03 14.37
N ASP A 48 -15.04 -1.30 14.54
CA ASP A 48 -15.82 -1.95 15.59
C ASP A 48 -15.32 -1.59 17.00
N PHE A 49 -14.05 -1.15 17.13
CA PHE A 49 -13.47 -0.68 18.39
C PHE A 49 -13.86 0.76 18.78
N ILE A 50 -14.39 1.54 17.84
CA ILE A 50 -14.81 2.94 18.09
C ILE A 50 -16.34 3.02 18.17
N ASN A 51 -17.05 2.05 17.59
CA ASN A 51 -18.51 2.03 17.48
C ASN A 51 -19.20 1.25 18.63
N ASP A 52 -18.62 1.25 19.83
CA ASP A 52 -19.16 0.58 21.02
C ASP A 52 -20.08 1.48 21.87
N GLY A 53 -20.19 2.76 21.52
CA GLY A 53 -21.01 3.74 22.24
C GLY A 53 -20.28 4.41 23.40
N GLU A 54 -18.98 4.18 23.56
CA GLU A 54 -18.13 4.83 24.56
C GLU A 54 -17.35 6.02 23.99
N SER A 55 -16.81 6.85 24.88
CA SER A 55 -15.91 7.94 24.51
C SER A 55 -14.48 7.43 24.58
N HIS A 56 -13.82 7.39 23.44
CA HIS A 56 -12.43 6.93 23.32
C HIS A 56 -11.42 8.08 23.40
N ASP A 57 -10.17 7.73 23.69
CA ASP A 57 -9.05 8.66 23.56
C ASP A 57 -8.88 9.08 22.08
N PRO A 58 -8.70 10.37 21.76
CA PRO A 58 -8.52 10.84 20.38
C PRO A 58 -7.35 10.15 19.62
N ASN A 59 -6.36 9.63 20.34
CA ASN A 59 -5.23 8.92 19.74
C ASN A 59 -5.60 7.49 19.28
N LEU A 60 -6.73 6.93 19.72
CA LEU A 60 -7.18 5.61 19.28
C LEU A 60 -7.51 5.61 17.78
N ASP A 61 -8.21 6.63 17.29
CA ASP A 61 -8.53 6.79 15.87
C ASP A 61 -7.25 6.82 15.01
N TYR A 62 -6.27 7.61 15.46
CA TYR A 62 -4.97 7.73 14.82
C TYR A 62 -4.19 6.41 14.79
N PHE A 63 -4.19 5.68 15.91
CA PHE A 63 -3.55 4.37 16.01
C PHE A 63 -4.19 3.34 15.08
N LEU A 64 -5.53 3.26 15.06
CA LEU A 64 -6.26 2.34 14.18
C LEU A 64 -6.06 2.68 12.70
N GLU A 65 -5.97 3.97 12.36
CA GLU A 65 -5.64 4.40 11.01
C GLU A 65 -4.20 4.02 10.62
N GLY A 66 -3.24 4.17 11.55
CA GLY A 66 -1.87 3.68 11.39
C GLY A 66 -1.82 2.16 11.13
N ILE A 67 -2.60 1.36 11.86
CA ILE A 67 -2.71 -0.09 11.64
C ILE A 67 -3.28 -0.39 10.24
N LYS A 68 -4.39 0.27 9.85
CA LYS A 68 -4.99 0.09 8.51
C LYS A 68 -3.99 0.38 7.40
N ASN A 69 -3.15 1.38 7.62
CA ASN A 69 -2.14 1.84 6.67
C ASN A 69 -0.81 1.09 6.79
N ASN A 70 -0.74 0.03 7.61
CA ASN A 70 0.48 -0.74 7.89
C ASN A 70 1.69 0.14 8.24
N ALA A 71 1.44 1.21 8.99
CA ALA A 71 2.41 2.24 9.36
C ALA A 71 2.81 2.20 10.83
N VAL A 72 2.27 1.24 11.60
CA VAL A 72 2.76 0.89 12.94
C VAL A 72 3.86 -0.15 12.74
N ASP A 73 5.11 0.31 12.67
CA ASP A 73 6.26 -0.59 12.59
C ASP A 73 6.54 -1.24 13.94
N GLU A 74 7.05 -2.47 13.92
CA GLU A 74 7.65 -3.10 15.11
C GLU A 74 8.95 -2.40 15.53
N GLU A 75 9.65 -1.78 14.58
CA GLU A 75 10.88 -1.00 14.79
C GLU A 75 10.65 0.48 14.43
N TRP A 76 10.68 1.34 15.46
CA TRP A 76 10.57 2.79 15.31
C TRP A 76 11.67 3.34 14.39
N GLY A 77 11.32 4.06 13.33
CA GLY A 77 12.34 4.66 12.45
C GLY A 77 11.86 5.37 11.19
N ASN A 78 10.57 5.30 10.84
CA ASN A 78 10.00 6.04 9.71
C ASN A 78 8.96 7.06 10.20
N PRO A 79 8.81 8.21 9.52
CA PRO A 79 7.74 9.17 9.77
C PRO A 79 6.34 8.54 9.76
N ALA A 80 5.39 9.22 10.39
CA ALA A 80 3.99 8.82 10.35
C ALA A 80 3.45 8.78 8.91
N TYR A 81 2.38 8.00 8.68
CA TYR A 81 1.82 7.82 7.32
C TYR A 81 1.26 9.11 6.73
N ASP A 82 0.76 10.02 7.58
CA ASP A 82 0.13 11.29 7.25
C ASP A 82 1.08 12.49 7.32
N GLU A 83 2.31 12.29 7.78
CA GLU A 83 3.35 13.31 7.82
C GLU A 83 4.09 13.39 6.48
N ASP A 84 4.00 14.53 5.82
CA ASP A 84 4.81 14.80 4.62
C ASP A 84 6.27 15.08 5.03
N SER A 85 7.14 14.13 4.69
CA SER A 85 8.55 14.16 5.09
C SER A 85 9.50 14.19 3.89
N ALA A 86 10.71 14.72 4.13
CA ALA A 86 11.77 14.69 3.13
C ALA A 86 12.19 13.25 2.80
N PRO A 87 12.64 12.96 1.57
CA PRO A 87 13.06 11.60 1.18
C PRO A 87 14.11 11.00 2.11
N SER A 88 15.01 11.80 2.68
CA SER A 88 16.06 11.35 3.61
C SER A 88 15.55 10.90 4.99
N ALA A 89 14.30 11.16 5.34
CA ALA A 89 13.71 10.77 6.61
C ALA A 89 13.24 9.30 6.62
N PHE A 90 13.08 8.70 5.45
CA PHE A 90 12.57 7.35 5.31
C PHE A 90 13.69 6.31 5.32
N ASN A 91 13.47 5.21 6.03
CA ASN A 91 14.28 4.00 6.04
C ASN A 91 13.47 2.90 5.34
N PHE A 92 13.56 2.82 4.00
CA PHE A 92 12.75 1.88 3.22
C PHE A 92 12.98 0.40 3.57
N HIS A 93 14.19 0.05 4.05
CA HIS A 93 14.51 -1.32 4.45
C HIS A 93 13.77 -1.78 5.72
N LEU A 94 13.21 -0.86 6.50
CA LEU A 94 12.38 -1.15 7.68
C LEU A 94 10.89 -1.21 7.35
N MET A 95 10.48 -0.80 6.15
CA MET A 95 9.06 -0.72 5.80
C MET A 95 8.47 -2.09 5.51
N ASN A 96 7.31 -2.34 6.09
CA ASN A 96 6.49 -3.49 5.75
C ASN A 96 5.72 -3.27 4.43
N PRO A 97 5.62 -4.29 3.55
CA PRO A 97 4.78 -4.24 2.36
C PRO A 97 3.35 -3.77 2.66
N GLY A 98 2.83 -2.86 1.84
CA GLY A 98 1.51 -2.28 1.99
C GLY A 98 1.46 -1.00 2.82
N ARG A 99 2.58 -0.60 3.45
CA ARG A 99 2.65 0.65 4.22
C ARG A 99 2.32 1.87 3.36
N ILE A 100 1.48 2.77 3.90
CA ILE A 100 1.28 4.11 3.36
C ILE A 100 2.23 5.10 4.02
N PHE A 101 2.78 6.03 3.22
CA PHE A 101 3.64 7.11 3.70
C PHE A 101 3.57 8.31 2.76
N THR A 102 3.91 9.50 3.25
CA THR A 102 3.90 10.73 2.45
C THR A 102 5.31 11.30 2.35
N MET A 103 5.82 11.37 1.12
CA MET A 103 7.20 11.76 0.85
C MET A 103 7.25 12.84 -0.23
N ALA A 104 7.81 13.99 0.12
CA ALA A 104 7.99 15.12 -0.78
C ALA A 104 6.70 15.52 -1.53
N GLY A 105 5.61 15.68 -0.77
CA GLY A 105 4.31 16.13 -1.28
C GLY A 105 3.47 15.07 -2.00
N GLU A 106 3.96 13.83 -2.11
CA GLU A 106 3.23 12.71 -2.73
C GLU A 106 3.01 11.59 -1.73
N GLN A 107 1.80 11.04 -1.71
CA GLN A 107 1.49 9.86 -0.89
C GLN A 107 1.77 8.59 -1.69
N TYR A 108 2.50 7.67 -1.07
CA TYR A 108 2.92 6.41 -1.65
C TYR A 108 2.46 5.22 -0.82
N ARG A 109 2.48 4.07 -1.47
CA ARG A 109 2.40 2.75 -0.87
C ARG A 109 3.71 2.02 -1.14
N TYR A 110 4.32 1.49 -0.08
CA TYR A 110 5.46 0.61 -0.19
C TYR A 110 5.02 -0.77 -0.67
N LEU A 111 5.66 -1.32 -1.70
CA LEU A 111 5.24 -2.58 -2.32
C LEU A 111 6.14 -3.75 -1.93
N GLU A 112 7.45 -3.58 -2.00
CA GLU A 112 8.40 -4.64 -1.65
C GLU A 112 9.84 -4.14 -1.54
N ASN A 113 10.65 -4.96 -0.86
CA ASN A 113 12.10 -4.93 -0.96
C ASN A 113 12.54 -5.79 -2.15
N MET A 114 13.14 -5.17 -3.16
CA MET A 114 13.63 -5.85 -4.37
C MET A 114 15.07 -6.37 -4.23
N GLY A 115 15.69 -6.20 -3.06
CA GLY A 115 17.08 -6.55 -2.80
C GLY A 115 18.06 -5.49 -3.32
N ASN A 116 19.32 -5.59 -2.90
CA ASN A 116 20.41 -4.65 -3.25
C ASN A 116 20.09 -3.18 -2.93
N GLY A 117 19.30 -2.92 -1.88
CA GLY A 117 18.84 -1.58 -1.50
C GLY A 117 17.75 -1.00 -2.39
N ASN A 118 17.22 -1.77 -3.35
CA ASN A 118 16.13 -1.33 -4.21
C ASN A 118 14.78 -1.65 -3.58
N HIS A 119 13.86 -0.70 -3.67
CA HIS A 119 12.54 -0.77 -3.09
C HIS A 119 11.50 -0.35 -4.13
N MET A 120 10.42 -1.11 -4.27
CA MET A 120 9.32 -0.73 -5.15
C MET A 120 8.27 0.04 -4.36
N ILE A 121 7.85 1.17 -4.90
CA ILE A 121 6.77 2.01 -4.34
C ILE A 121 5.79 2.37 -5.45
N ILE A 122 4.54 2.63 -5.09
CA ILE A 122 3.51 3.10 -6.01
C ILE A 122 2.80 4.30 -5.42
N ARG A 123 2.45 5.28 -6.24
CA ARG A 123 1.60 6.39 -5.82
C ARG A 123 0.31 5.83 -5.22
N ASN A 124 -0.12 6.34 -4.07
CA ASN A 124 -1.25 5.75 -3.35
C ASN A 124 -2.56 5.95 -4.12
N ASP A 125 -2.75 7.10 -4.78
CA ASP A 125 -3.89 7.33 -5.68
C ASP A 125 -3.48 7.31 -7.17
N ALA A 126 -4.43 6.99 -8.05
CA ALA A 126 -4.29 7.13 -9.49
C ALA A 126 -4.43 8.59 -9.94
N ILE A 127 -3.67 8.96 -10.97
CA ILE A 127 -3.86 10.19 -11.74
C ILE A 127 -5.12 9.99 -12.60
N ARG A 128 -6.17 10.74 -12.25
CA ARG A 128 -7.51 10.64 -12.85
C ARG A 128 -7.54 11.17 -14.28
N ASN A 129 -8.65 10.93 -14.97
CA ASN A 129 -8.91 11.45 -16.31
C ASN A 129 -7.80 11.11 -17.32
N SER A 130 -7.24 9.91 -17.17
CA SER A 130 -6.13 9.42 -17.99
C SER A 130 -6.48 8.07 -18.61
N SER A 131 -6.33 7.96 -19.93
CA SER A 131 -6.57 6.73 -20.66
C SER A 131 -5.32 5.86 -20.73
N TRP A 132 -5.50 4.57 -21.04
CA TRP A 132 -4.37 3.66 -21.25
C TRP A 132 -3.47 4.14 -22.40
N ASN A 133 -4.06 4.63 -23.50
CA ASN A 133 -3.28 5.16 -24.62
C ASN A 133 -2.44 6.40 -24.26
N ALA A 134 -2.83 7.15 -23.23
CA ALA A 134 -2.08 8.31 -22.73
C ALA A 134 -1.09 7.96 -21.61
N GLN A 135 -1.06 6.69 -21.16
CA GLN A 135 -0.39 6.25 -19.93
C GLN A 135 1.09 6.67 -19.88
N GLU A 136 1.85 6.40 -20.93
CA GLU A 136 3.28 6.74 -21.00
C GLU A 136 3.54 8.24 -20.89
N GLY A 137 2.69 9.08 -21.50
CA GLY A 137 2.79 10.53 -21.40
C GLY A 137 2.49 11.04 -19.99
N VAL A 138 1.48 10.46 -19.33
CA VAL A 138 1.11 10.80 -17.95
C VAL A 138 2.21 10.41 -16.97
N LEU A 139 2.77 9.21 -17.10
CA LEU A 139 3.89 8.73 -16.29
C LEU A 139 5.12 9.64 -16.44
N THR A 140 5.44 10.01 -17.69
CA THR A 140 6.58 10.90 -17.99
C THR A 140 6.38 12.28 -17.38
N SER A 141 5.19 12.87 -17.54
CA SER A 141 4.89 14.20 -17.00
C SER A 141 4.91 14.22 -15.47
N TRP A 142 4.34 13.20 -14.82
CA TRP A 142 4.32 13.11 -13.36
C TRP A 142 5.74 12.94 -12.81
N TYR A 143 6.53 12.04 -13.40
CA TYR A 143 7.93 11.84 -13.00
C TYR A 143 8.74 13.14 -13.10
N GLY A 144 8.56 13.91 -14.17
CA GLY A 144 9.24 15.19 -14.37
C GLY A 144 8.87 16.30 -13.37
N GLN A 145 7.79 16.13 -12.62
CA GLN A 145 7.31 17.07 -11.60
C GLN A 145 7.69 16.67 -10.17
N LEU A 146 8.22 15.45 -9.97
CA LEU A 146 8.68 14.99 -8.67
C LEU A 146 9.80 15.86 -8.12
N ASP A 147 9.89 15.93 -6.79
CA ASP A 147 11.01 16.57 -6.11
C ASP A 147 12.35 16.00 -6.64
N PRO A 148 13.36 16.86 -6.93
CA PRO A 148 14.64 16.41 -7.45
C PRO A 148 15.33 15.34 -6.59
N ALA A 149 15.15 15.36 -5.26
CA ALA A 149 15.70 14.33 -4.38
C ALA A 149 15.01 12.98 -4.58
N VAL A 150 13.71 12.97 -4.90
CA VAL A 150 13.00 11.74 -5.28
C VAL A 150 13.51 11.24 -6.63
N GLN A 151 13.63 12.12 -7.63
CA GLN A 151 14.17 11.74 -8.94
C GLN A 151 15.59 11.16 -8.85
N ALA A 152 16.43 11.71 -7.97
CA ALA A 152 17.81 11.28 -7.78
C ALA A 152 17.96 9.85 -7.24
N MET A 153 16.97 9.36 -6.48
CA MET A 153 16.99 7.99 -5.95
C MET A 153 16.27 6.96 -6.85
N VAL A 154 15.59 7.40 -7.91
CA VAL A 154 14.87 6.49 -8.82
C VAL A 154 15.84 5.69 -9.66
N GLN A 155 15.64 4.38 -9.65
CA GLN A 155 16.48 3.41 -10.35
C GLN A 155 16.02 3.21 -11.79
N PRO A 156 16.97 2.89 -12.70
CA PRO A 156 16.64 2.68 -14.09
C PRO A 156 15.83 1.41 -14.29
N VAL A 157 14.75 1.52 -15.08
CA VAL A 157 13.96 0.39 -15.58
C VAL A 157 14.10 0.29 -17.10
N ALA A 158 13.54 -0.76 -17.70
CA ALA A 158 13.57 -0.94 -19.15
C ALA A 158 13.01 0.28 -19.89
N ASN A 159 13.65 0.65 -21.01
CA ASN A 159 13.20 1.77 -21.85
C ASN A 159 11.87 1.49 -22.55
N SER A 160 11.56 0.20 -22.75
CA SER A 160 10.28 -0.32 -23.21
C SER A 160 10.02 -1.68 -22.58
N PHE A 161 8.74 -2.02 -22.39
CA PHE A 161 8.31 -3.30 -21.81
C PHE A 161 7.81 -4.24 -22.89
N THR A 162 8.18 -5.52 -22.79
CA THR A 162 7.60 -6.59 -23.62
C THR A 162 6.45 -7.22 -22.86
N THR A 163 5.27 -6.61 -22.96
CA THR A 163 4.13 -6.91 -22.07
C THR A 163 3.38 -8.19 -22.41
N GLY A 164 3.49 -8.67 -23.66
CA GLY A 164 2.58 -9.70 -24.19
C GLY A 164 1.14 -9.19 -24.31
N GLU A 165 0.20 -10.09 -24.59
CA GLU A 165 -1.24 -9.82 -24.58
C GLU A 165 -1.97 -11.06 -24.04
N VAL A 166 -2.99 -10.87 -23.20
CA VAL A 166 -3.86 -11.96 -22.75
C VAL A 166 -5.31 -11.49 -22.65
N ALA A 167 -6.23 -12.26 -23.24
CA ALA A 167 -7.65 -11.97 -23.20
C ALA A 167 -8.22 -12.16 -21.78
N ASP A 168 -9.19 -11.33 -21.39
CA ASP A 168 -9.84 -11.43 -20.08
C ASP A 168 -10.38 -12.84 -19.79
N ALA A 169 -11.09 -13.39 -20.78
CA ALA A 169 -11.76 -14.68 -20.68
C ALA A 169 -10.80 -15.89 -20.63
N SER A 170 -9.51 -15.72 -20.95
CA SER A 170 -8.52 -16.80 -20.88
C SER A 170 -7.77 -16.85 -19.56
N VAL A 171 -7.97 -15.88 -18.66
CA VAL A 171 -7.30 -15.85 -17.35
C VAL A 171 -8.17 -16.50 -16.29
N THR A 172 -7.59 -17.45 -15.57
CA THR A 172 -8.20 -18.08 -14.39
C THR A 172 -7.60 -17.49 -13.11
N PHE A 173 -8.40 -17.48 -12.04
CA PHE A 173 -8.05 -16.80 -10.80
C PHE A 173 -8.13 -17.74 -9.59
N THR A 174 -7.33 -17.43 -8.58
CA THR A 174 -7.36 -18.04 -7.24
C THR A 174 -7.43 -16.97 -6.15
N GLY A 175 -7.75 -17.39 -4.92
CA GLY A 175 -7.74 -16.55 -3.72
C GLY A 175 -8.86 -15.52 -3.63
N GLY A 176 -9.94 -15.69 -4.42
CA GLY A 176 -11.10 -14.80 -4.42
C GLY A 176 -11.57 -14.44 -5.83
N THR A 177 -12.62 -13.64 -5.90
CA THR A 177 -13.19 -13.17 -7.17
C THR A 177 -12.17 -12.32 -7.91
N ARG A 178 -11.58 -12.86 -8.97
CA ARG A 178 -10.63 -12.13 -9.84
C ARG A 178 -9.46 -11.51 -9.04
N TRP A 179 -9.01 -12.25 -8.03
CA TRP A 179 -7.96 -11.81 -7.10
C TRP A 179 -6.57 -12.00 -7.71
N ILE A 180 -6.10 -13.24 -7.84
CA ILE A 180 -4.75 -13.57 -8.33
C ILE A 180 -4.84 -14.47 -9.56
N PRO A 181 -4.37 -14.04 -10.75
CA PRO A 181 -4.20 -14.89 -11.92
C PRO A 181 -3.33 -16.11 -11.60
N ASN A 182 -3.72 -17.30 -12.08
CA ASN A 182 -2.99 -18.55 -11.78
C ASN A 182 -2.56 -19.34 -13.03
N ASN A 183 -2.70 -18.76 -14.23
CA ASN A 183 -2.37 -19.39 -15.51
C ASN A 183 -1.69 -18.42 -16.49
N LEU A 184 -1.01 -17.38 -15.99
CA LEU A 184 -0.24 -16.49 -16.86
C LEU A 184 0.97 -17.23 -17.42
N GLU A 185 1.24 -17.04 -18.71
CA GLU A 185 2.36 -17.69 -19.40
C GLU A 185 3.07 -16.71 -20.37
N GLY A 186 4.23 -17.13 -20.88
CA GLY A 186 4.96 -16.41 -21.93
C GLY A 186 5.35 -14.98 -21.54
N ALA A 187 5.22 -14.06 -22.50
CA ALA A 187 5.59 -12.65 -22.31
C ALA A 187 4.77 -11.97 -21.20
N VAL A 188 3.50 -12.36 -21.01
CA VAL A 188 2.65 -11.77 -19.95
C VAL A 188 3.16 -12.15 -18.57
N ALA A 189 3.52 -13.43 -18.36
CA ALA A 189 4.10 -13.87 -17.08
C ALA A 189 5.52 -13.31 -16.85
N ALA A 190 6.29 -13.11 -17.92
CA ALA A 190 7.66 -12.60 -17.86
C ALA A 190 7.75 -11.07 -17.73
N ASP A 191 6.65 -10.33 -17.90
CA ASP A 191 6.60 -8.86 -17.78
C ASP A 191 6.65 -8.41 -16.32
N LEU A 192 7.72 -8.77 -15.61
CA LEU A 192 8.02 -8.31 -14.26
C LEU A 192 8.96 -7.12 -14.31
N THR A 193 8.66 -6.06 -13.55
CA THR A 193 9.51 -4.89 -13.50
C THR A 193 10.74 -5.15 -12.64
N HIS A 194 11.92 -4.84 -13.17
CA HIS A 194 13.20 -4.93 -12.47
C HIS A 194 14.07 -3.70 -12.75
N VAL A 195 15.09 -3.50 -11.92
CA VAL A 195 16.18 -2.57 -12.23
C VAL A 195 16.95 -3.11 -13.43
N VAL A 196 17.14 -2.28 -14.46
CA VAL A 196 17.85 -2.65 -15.69
C VAL A 196 19.08 -1.75 -15.86
N PRO A 197 20.30 -2.29 -15.75
CA PRO A 197 21.51 -1.55 -16.10
C PRO A 197 21.43 -1.03 -17.54
N GLY A 198 21.66 0.27 -17.74
CA GLY A 198 21.50 0.92 -19.05
C GLY A 198 20.04 1.24 -19.44
N GLY A 199 19.09 1.01 -18.53
CA GLY A 199 17.73 1.53 -18.62
C GLY A 199 17.65 3.02 -18.30
N THR A 200 16.43 3.52 -18.11
CA THR A 200 16.14 4.93 -17.80
C THR A 200 15.49 5.03 -16.43
N ALA A 201 15.94 5.97 -15.60
CA ALA A 201 15.24 6.32 -14.36
C ALA A 201 13.92 7.02 -14.71
N ARG A 202 12.79 6.36 -14.43
CA ARG A 202 11.45 6.80 -14.83
C ARG A 202 10.36 6.15 -14.01
N ALA A 203 9.17 6.76 -14.02
CA ALA A 203 7.95 6.10 -13.61
C ALA A 203 7.48 5.05 -14.64
N PHE A 204 6.79 4.04 -14.13
CA PHE A 204 6.15 2.97 -14.90
C PHE A 204 4.77 2.64 -14.34
N ALA A 205 3.92 1.97 -15.12
CA ALA A 205 2.70 1.35 -14.63
C ALA A 205 2.94 -0.14 -14.40
N LEU A 206 2.39 -0.71 -13.33
CA LEU A 206 2.51 -2.14 -13.03
C LEU A 206 1.88 -3.01 -14.14
N SER A 207 2.45 -4.18 -14.40
CA SER A 207 1.85 -5.20 -15.27
C SER A 207 0.88 -6.08 -14.50
N LEU A 208 0.16 -6.92 -15.24
CA LEU A 208 -0.62 -8.00 -14.64
C LEU A 208 0.26 -8.96 -13.84
N ALA A 209 1.48 -9.26 -14.30
CA ALA A 209 2.42 -10.11 -13.57
C ALA A 209 2.95 -9.44 -12.29
N ASP A 210 3.28 -8.15 -12.33
CA ASP A 210 3.68 -7.37 -11.15
C ASP A 210 2.57 -7.43 -10.08
N VAL A 211 1.33 -7.11 -10.46
CA VAL A 211 0.21 -7.12 -9.51
C VAL A 211 -0.09 -8.51 -8.98
N THR A 212 0.04 -9.55 -9.82
CA THR A 212 -0.12 -10.95 -9.40
C THR A 212 0.87 -11.30 -8.29
N ARG A 213 2.15 -10.95 -8.47
CA ARG A 213 3.23 -11.22 -7.52
C ARG A 213 3.15 -10.38 -6.25
N LEU A 214 2.61 -9.16 -6.34
CA LEU A 214 2.48 -8.22 -5.22
C LEU A 214 1.18 -8.37 -4.43
N SER A 215 0.27 -9.28 -4.85
CA SER A 215 -1.03 -9.49 -4.20
C SER A 215 -1.01 -10.71 -3.28
N GLY A 216 -1.40 -10.52 -2.02
CA GLY A 216 -1.51 -11.59 -1.03
C GLY A 216 -1.07 -11.16 0.38
N PRO A 217 -1.40 -11.94 1.43
CA PRO A 217 -1.07 -11.58 2.81
C PRO A 217 0.42 -11.26 3.00
N GLY A 218 0.71 -10.12 3.63
CA GLY A 218 2.09 -9.66 3.87
C GLY A 218 2.79 -9.06 2.65
N LEU A 219 2.10 -8.84 1.53
CA LEU A 219 2.65 -8.23 0.31
C LEU A 219 2.10 -6.81 0.10
N GLY A 220 2.59 -6.11 -0.93
CA GLY A 220 2.21 -4.72 -1.24
C GLY A 220 0.70 -4.49 -1.36
N PHE A 221 -0.04 -5.51 -1.82
CA PHE A 221 -1.50 -5.54 -1.85
C PHE A 221 -2.04 -6.74 -1.04
N PRO A 222 -2.22 -6.60 0.29
CA PRO A 222 -2.63 -7.69 1.17
C PRO A 222 -4.00 -8.28 0.84
N ASN A 223 -4.95 -7.43 0.45
CA ASN A 223 -6.33 -7.79 0.19
C ASN A 223 -6.95 -6.89 -0.91
N HIS A 224 -8.19 -7.19 -1.30
CA HIS A 224 -8.93 -6.41 -2.30
C HIS A 224 -9.02 -4.93 -1.91
N ALA A 225 -9.45 -4.62 -0.68
CA ALA A 225 -9.63 -3.24 -0.23
C ALA A 225 -8.37 -2.40 -0.42
N GLN A 226 -7.21 -2.92 -0.03
CA GLN A 226 -5.94 -2.21 -0.17
C GLN A 226 -5.43 -2.09 -1.61
N ARG A 227 -5.83 -2.99 -2.52
CA ARG A 227 -5.47 -2.90 -3.94
C ARG A 227 -6.25 -1.82 -4.70
N GLY A 228 -7.52 -1.59 -4.32
CA GLY A 228 -8.45 -0.67 -4.99
C GLY A 228 -8.87 0.55 -4.18
N ILE A 229 -8.15 0.90 -3.12
CA ILE A 229 -8.55 1.84 -2.05
C ILE A 229 -9.08 3.22 -2.52
N PHE A 230 -8.69 3.70 -3.71
CA PHE A 230 -9.17 4.97 -4.27
C PHE A 230 -9.83 4.85 -5.65
N GLY A 231 -10.39 3.68 -5.99
CA GLY A 231 -11.07 3.45 -7.25
C GLY A 231 -10.23 2.62 -8.22
N TRP A 232 -10.46 2.81 -9.52
CA TRP A 232 -9.89 1.94 -10.54
C TRP A 232 -8.58 2.51 -11.13
N TRP A 233 -7.70 1.65 -11.62
CA TRP A 233 -6.44 2.07 -12.22
C TRP A 233 -5.89 1.11 -13.28
N TRP A 234 -5.19 1.65 -14.27
CA TRP A 234 -4.64 0.93 -15.42
C TRP A 234 -3.39 0.12 -15.09
N LEU A 235 -3.30 -1.08 -15.68
CA LEU A 235 -2.06 -1.84 -15.81
C LEU A 235 -1.44 -1.59 -17.19
N ARG A 236 -0.13 -1.80 -17.35
CA ARG A 236 0.52 -1.72 -18.68
C ARG A 236 0.19 -2.92 -19.58
N THR A 237 -0.31 -4.03 -19.03
CA THR A 237 -0.59 -5.24 -19.79
C THR A 237 -1.83 -5.06 -20.67
N PRO A 238 -1.72 -5.19 -22.00
CA PRO A 238 -2.87 -5.14 -22.88
C PRO A 238 -3.71 -6.41 -22.75
N ALA A 239 -5.01 -6.25 -23.03
CA ALA A 239 -5.92 -7.35 -23.29
C ALA A 239 -6.25 -7.39 -24.78
N SER A 240 -7.03 -8.39 -25.19
CA SER A 240 -7.40 -8.59 -26.59
C SER A 240 -8.05 -7.37 -27.24
N SER A 241 -7.68 -7.09 -28.50
CA SER A 241 -8.24 -6.00 -29.31
C SER A 241 -7.95 -4.62 -28.71
N THR A 242 -8.98 -3.79 -28.50
CA THR A 242 -8.88 -2.40 -28.03
C THR A 242 -8.93 -2.26 -26.51
N HIS A 243 -8.71 -3.35 -25.75
CA HIS A 243 -8.84 -3.37 -24.29
C HIS A 243 -7.49 -3.49 -23.58
N ALA A 244 -7.45 -3.12 -22.30
CA ALA A 244 -6.30 -3.31 -21.43
C ALA A 244 -6.72 -3.79 -20.05
N TRP A 245 -5.76 -4.36 -19.33
CA TRP A 245 -5.97 -4.77 -17.94
C TRP A 245 -5.99 -3.59 -16.99
N SER A 246 -6.85 -3.67 -15.99
CA SER A 246 -6.99 -2.68 -14.92
C SER A 246 -7.40 -3.37 -13.62
N VAL A 247 -7.17 -2.69 -12.51
CA VAL A 247 -7.87 -2.97 -11.26
C VAL A 247 -9.15 -2.12 -11.26
N ASN A 248 -10.32 -2.75 -11.10
CA ASN A 248 -11.60 -2.03 -11.08
C ASN A 248 -11.93 -1.47 -9.68
N THR A 249 -13.08 -0.81 -9.53
CA THR A 249 -13.53 -0.22 -8.26
C THR A 249 -13.85 -1.24 -7.16
N HIS A 250 -14.03 -2.52 -7.50
CA HIS A 250 -14.13 -3.63 -6.54
C HIS A 250 -12.76 -4.29 -6.29
N ALA A 251 -11.69 -3.63 -6.72
CA ALA A 251 -10.32 -4.10 -6.69
C ALA A 251 -10.07 -5.42 -7.45
N ASN A 252 -10.94 -5.79 -8.39
CA ASN A 252 -10.80 -6.99 -9.22
C ASN A 252 -9.89 -6.69 -10.41
N LEU A 253 -9.10 -7.67 -10.84
CA LEU A 253 -8.35 -7.57 -12.09
C LEU A 253 -9.29 -7.84 -13.27
N VAL A 254 -9.41 -6.89 -14.20
CA VAL A 254 -10.29 -6.99 -15.37
C VAL A 254 -9.58 -6.50 -16.63
N GLY A 255 -9.74 -7.23 -17.73
CA GLY A 255 -9.14 -6.99 -19.06
C GLY A 255 -10.16 -6.58 -20.12
N ASN A 256 -11.29 -5.98 -19.71
CA ASN A 256 -12.39 -5.60 -20.61
C ASN A 256 -12.63 -4.08 -20.68
N ASN A 257 -11.74 -3.25 -20.11
CA ASN A 257 -11.85 -1.80 -20.20
C ASN A 257 -11.20 -1.30 -21.49
N GLY A 258 -11.85 -0.37 -22.18
CA GLY A 258 -11.36 0.18 -23.45
C GLY A 258 -10.12 1.04 -23.23
N ARG A 259 -9.09 0.92 -24.07
CA ARG A 259 -7.82 1.68 -23.92
C ARG A 259 -7.99 3.19 -24.02
N THR A 260 -9.14 3.66 -24.52
CA THR A 260 -9.53 5.07 -24.59
C THR A 260 -10.27 5.56 -23.36
N ASP A 261 -10.70 4.66 -22.46
CA ASP A 261 -11.53 5.01 -21.31
C ASP A 261 -10.75 5.93 -20.35
N SER A 262 -11.41 7.00 -19.93
CA SER A 262 -10.86 8.03 -19.06
C SER A 262 -12.00 8.62 -18.25
N THR A 263 -11.88 8.59 -16.92
CA THR A 263 -12.97 9.01 -16.02
C THR A 263 -12.42 9.72 -14.78
N THR A 264 -13.31 10.34 -14.01
CA THR A 264 -12.96 11.00 -12.75
C THR A 264 -12.67 10.02 -11.61
N THR A 265 -13.00 8.73 -11.78
CA THR A 265 -12.92 7.70 -10.73
C THR A 265 -11.75 6.74 -10.93
N GLY A 266 -10.86 7.00 -11.89
CA GLY A 266 -9.67 6.19 -12.12
C GLY A 266 -8.79 6.67 -13.27
N GLY A 267 -7.65 6.01 -13.44
CA GLY A 267 -6.67 6.36 -14.46
C GLY A 267 -5.32 5.70 -14.26
N VAL A 268 -4.24 6.45 -14.41
CA VAL A 268 -2.85 5.93 -14.40
C VAL A 268 -2.30 5.98 -12.99
N ARG A 269 -1.73 4.88 -12.48
CA ARG A 269 -1.12 4.83 -11.14
C ARG A 269 0.39 4.62 -11.25
N PRO A 270 1.21 5.68 -11.11
CA PRO A 270 2.66 5.59 -11.28
C PRO A 270 3.34 4.77 -10.18
N ALA A 271 4.28 3.94 -10.57
CA ALA A 271 5.20 3.22 -9.69
C ALA A 271 6.66 3.62 -9.98
N LEU A 272 7.51 3.44 -8.96
CA LEU A 272 8.93 3.73 -8.97
C LEU A 272 9.68 2.56 -8.33
N ILE A 273 10.92 2.34 -8.77
CA ILE A 273 11.92 1.63 -7.99
C ILE A 273 12.86 2.69 -7.45
N VAL A 274 13.02 2.76 -6.13
CA VAL A 274 13.89 3.72 -5.45
C VAL A 274 15.03 3.00 -4.75
N ASN A 275 16.17 3.66 -4.65
CA ASN A 275 17.31 3.22 -3.86
C ASN A 275 17.90 4.46 -3.20
N GLN A 276 17.69 4.58 -1.90
CA GLN A 276 18.38 5.58 -1.10
C GLN A 276 19.83 5.10 -0.98
N ALA A 277 20.70 5.63 -1.82
CA ALA A 277 22.13 5.45 -1.62
C ALA A 277 22.48 6.00 -0.22
N ASN A 278 23.17 5.19 0.59
CA ASN A 278 23.76 5.59 1.87
C ASN A 278 24.62 6.86 1.76
#